data_AF-A0A943DR56-F1
#
_entry.id   AF-A0A943DR56-F1
#
_cell.length_a   1.000
_cell.length_b   1.000
_cell.length_c   1.000
_cell.angle_alpha   90.00
_cell.angle_beta   90.00
_cell.angle_gamma   90.00
#
_symmetry.space_group_name_H-M   'P 1'
#
loop_
_entity.id
_entity.type
_entity.pdbx_description
1 polymer ?
#
loop_
_entity_poly.entity_id
_entity_poly.type
_entity_poly.pdbx_seq_one_letter_code
_entity_poly.pdbx_strand_id
1 'polypeptide(L)'
;MNSIEYKKNGYVFKIAVLIAVCYSGTTNVIYECETMREAKQFVKENGLTPSYWYLAAEIINKDGDLNPAVWGKSREEAVRKLKKLL
;
A
#
# COMPACT_ATOMS: atom_id res chain seq x y z
N MET A 1 4.00 7.68 8.07
CA MET A 1 2.97 6.72 7.64
C MET A 1 1.57 7.15 8.07
N ASN A 2 0.82 7.72 7.13
CA ASN A 2 -0.63 7.91 7.31
C ASN A 2 -1.32 6.54 7.39
N SER A 3 -2.15 6.34 8.42
CA SER A 3 -2.89 5.09 8.64
C SER A 3 -4.40 5.32 8.74
N ILE A 4 -5.17 4.28 8.45
CA ILE A 4 -6.63 4.25 8.54
C ILE A 4 -6.99 3.40 9.76
N GLU A 5 -7.79 3.93 10.68
CA GLU A 5 -8.36 3.12 11.76
C GLU A 5 -9.58 2.33 11.25
N TYR A 6 -9.62 1.04 11.53
CA TYR A 6 -10.73 0.15 11.20
C TYR A 6 -11.18 -0.61 12.45
N LYS A 7 -12.47 -0.54 12.78
CA LYS A 7 -13.04 -1.22 13.95
C LYS A 7 -13.94 -2.37 13.50
N LYS A 8 -13.72 -3.56 14.04
CA LYS A 8 -14.53 -4.76 13.75
C LYS A 8 -14.53 -5.70 14.96
N ASN A 9 -15.71 -6.17 15.36
CA ASN A 9 -15.88 -7.15 16.45
C ASN A 9 -15.18 -6.76 17.79
N GLY A 10 -15.14 -5.47 18.12
CA GLY A 10 -14.48 -4.98 19.34
C GLY A 10 -12.97 -4.76 19.22
N TYR A 11 -12.36 -5.14 18.09
CA TYR A 11 -10.95 -4.90 17.80
C TYR A 11 -10.75 -3.61 17.01
N VAL A 12 -9.59 -2.97 17.21
CA VAL A 12 -9.15 -1.79 16.45
C VAL A 12 -7.90 -2.16 15.66
N PHE A 13 -8.02 -2.10 14.34
CA PHE A 13 -6.94 -2.36 13.38
C PHE A 13 -6.42 -1.03 12.83
N LYS A 14 -5.11 -0.91 12.66
CA LYS A 14 -4.48 0.22 11.97
C LYS A 14 -3.99 -0.24 10.61
N ILE A 15 -4.48 0.37 9.55
CA ILE A 15 -4.17 -0.02 8.18
C ILE A 15 -3.25 1.03 7.56
N ALA A 16 -2.04 0.61 7.19
CA ALA A 16 -1.16 1.37 6.32
C ALA A 16 -1.58 1.19 4.86
N VAL A 17 -1.44 2.24 4.05
CA VAL A 17 -1.54 2.12 2.60
C VAL A 17 -0.35 2.77 1.92
N LEU A 18 0.39 1.98 1.17
CA LEU A 18 1.55 2.39 0.38
C LEU A 18 1.25 2.28 -1.11
N ILE A 19 2.08 2.92 -1.91
CA ILE A 19 2.10 2.82 -3.36
C ILE A 19 3.38 2.10 -3.76
N ALA A 20 3.23 1.01 -4.50
CA ALA A 20 4.33 0.29 -5.12
C ALA A 20 4.46 0.72 -6.58
N VAL A 21 5.65 1.20 -6.93
CA VAL A 21 6.11 1.36 -8.31
C VAL A 21 6.69 0.02 -8.74
N CYS A 22 6.09 -0.60 -9.75
CA CYS A 22 6.50 -1.90 -10.29
C CYS A 22 7.01 -1.77 -11.72
N TYR A 23 7.77 -2.76 -12.18
CA TYR A 23 8.06 -2.89 -13.61
C TYR A 23 6.77 -3.02 -14.41
N SER A 24 6.72 -2.37 -15.58
CA SER A 24 5.55 -2.38 -16.46
C SER A 24 5.02 -3.79 -16.69
N GLY A 25 3.72 -3.99 -16.47
CA GLY A 25 3.06 -5.29 -16.70
C GLY A 25 3.31 -6.35 -15.62
N THR A 26 4.00 -6.02 -14.52
CA THR A 26 4.34 -6.98 -13.46
C THR A 26 3.91 -6.48 -12.07
N THR A 27 4.13 -7.32 -11.05
CA THR A 27 4.08 -6.97 -9.62
C THR A 27 5.47 -6.92 -8.98
N ASN A 28 6.54 -6.88 -9.78
CA ASN A 28 7.91 -6.77 -9.28
C ASN A 28 8.17 -5.34 -8.84
N VAL A 29 8.28 -5.13 -7.53
CA VAL A 29 8.44 -3.82 -6.89
C VAL A 29 9.84 -3.26 -7.15
N ILE A 30 9.89 -1.99 -7.54
CA ILE A 30 11.10 -1.19 -7.72
C ILE A 30 11.25 -0.23 -6.52
N TYR A 31 10.13 0.37 -6.11
CA TYR A 31 10.11 1.40 -5.07
C TYR A 31 8.74 1.43 -4.38
N GLU A 32 8.73 1.71 -3.08
CA GLU A 32 7.51 1.88 -2.27
C GLU A 32 7.52 3.26 -1.62
N CYS A 33 6.37 3.94 -1.63
CA CYS A 33 6.23 5.24 -1.00
C CYS A 33 4.80 5.49 -0.48
N GLU A 34 4.60 6.57 0.28
CA GLU A 34 3.30 6.86 0.88
C GLU A 34 2.36 7.57 -0.09
N THR A 35 2.88 8.32 -1.07
CA THR A 35 2.08 9.17 -1.94
C THR A 35 2.32 8.95 -3.43
N MET A 36 1.27 9.17 -4.23
CA MET A 36 1.38 9.07 -5.70
C MET A 36 2.26 10.18 -6.27
N ARG A 37 2.42 11.28 -5.54
CA ARG A 37 3.33 12.38 -5.91
C ARG A 37 4.78 11.90 -5.85
N GLU A 38 5.19 11.28 -4.75
CA GLU A 38 6.53 10.69 -4.60
C GLU A 38 6.78 9.60 -5.64
N ALA A 39 5.79 8.72 -5.86
CA ALA A 39 5.89 7.65 -6.87
C ALA A 39 6.17 8.21 -8.27
N LYS A 40 5.38 9.22 -8.69
CA LYS A 40 5.55 9.88 -9.99
C LYS A 40 6.86 10.64 -10.11
N GLN A 41 7.30 11.28 -9.04
CA GLN A 41 8.58 11.97 -9.00
C GLN A 41 9.74 10.99 -9.20
N PHE A 42 9.76 9.90 -8.43
CA PHE A 42 10.75 8.82 -8.57
C PHE A 42 10.80 8.28 -10.00
N VAL A 43 9.63 7.98 -10.58
CA VAL A 43 9.52 7.46 -11.95
C VAL A 43 10.07 8.44 -12.99
N LYS A 44 9.78 9.73 -12.84
CA LYS A 44 10.26 10.79 -13.73
C LYS A 44 11.78 10.93 -13.65
N GLU A 45 12.33 10.98 -12.44
CA GLU A 45 13.78 11.13 -12.19
C GLU A 45 14.58 9.94 -12.73
N ASN A 46 13.97 8.75 -12.78
CA ASN A 46 14.61 7.52 -13.24
C ASN A 46 14.22 7.12 -14.68
N GLY A 47 13.43 7.93 -15.40
CA GLY A 47 13.05 7.64 -16.79
C GLY A 47 12.26 6.33 -16.98
N LEU A 48 11.48 5.92 -15.98
CA LEU A 48 10.81 4.62 -15.95
C LEU A 48 9.45 4.66 -16.64
N THR A 49 9.03 3.51 -17.19
CA THR A 49 7.62 3.25 -17.54
C THR A 49 7.07 2.24 -16.53
N PRO A 50 6.34 2.68 -15.49
CA PRO A 50 5.97 1.82 -14.37
C PRO A 50 4.56 1.23 -14.52
N SER A 51 4.27 0.27 -13.66
CA SER A 51 2.90 -0.05 -13.22
C SER A 51 2.76 0.33 -11.75
N TYR A 52 1.69 1.05 -11.40
CA TYR A 52 1.42 1.42 -10.01
C TYR A 52 0.42 0.45 -9.37
N TRP A 53 0.69 0.11 -8.12
CA TRP A 53 -0.20 -0.68 -7.28
C TRP A 53 -0.33 -0.03 -5.90
N TYR A 54 -1.46 -0.28 -5.24
CA TYR A 54 -1.68 0.09 -3.85
C TYR A 54 -1.54 -1.14 -2.98
N LEU A 55 -0.76 -1.01 -1.91
CA LEU A 55 -0.54 -2.03 -0.89
C LEU A 55 -1.24 -1.60 0.37
N ALA A 56 -2.22 -2.39 0.84
CA ALA A 56 -2.83 -2.18 2.15
C ALA A 56 -2.35 -3.27 3.10
N ALA A 57 -1.82 -2.89 4.25
CA ALA A 57 -1.33 -3.82 5.27
C ALA A 57 -1.78 -3.40 6.67
N GLU A 58 -1.95 -4.36 7.57
CA GLU A 58 -2.19 -4.07 8.98
C GLU A 58 -0.86 -3.73 9.66
N ILE A 59 -0.83 -2.67 10.45
CA ILE A 59 0.26 -2.33 11.35
C ILE A 59 0.08 -3.15 12.63
N ILE A 60 0.95 -4.14 12.86
CA ILE A 60 0.80 -5.12 13.95
C ILE A 60 1.54 -4.77 15.24
N ASN A 61 2.46 -3.81 15.20
CA ASN A 61 3.18 -3.38 16.40
C ASN A 61 3.54 -1.88 16.37
N LYS A 62 4.15 -1.41 17.47
CA LYS A 62 4.56 -0.01 17.64
C LYS A 62 5.73 0.39 16.72
N ASP A 63 6.51 -0.60 16.28
CA ASP A 63 7.65 -0.41 15.39
C ASP A 63 7.20 -0.24 13.93
N GLY A 64 5.93 -0.49 13.63
CA GLY A 64 5.33 -0.27 12.32
C GLY A 64 5.36 -1.50 11.42
N ASP A 65 5.66 -2.68 11.97
CA ASP A 65 5.70 -3.92 11.18
C ASP A 65 4.35 -4.19 10.53
N LEU A 66 4.42 -4.67 9.29
CA LEU A 66 3.27 -4.87 8.41
C LEU A 66 2.93 -6.36 8.29
N ASN A 67 1.66 -6.70 8.53
CA ASN A 67 1.09 -8.04 8.34
C ASN A 67 0.24 -8.06 7.05
N PRO A 68 0.03 -9.24 6.41
CA PRO A 68 0.16 -9.43 4.97
C PRO A 68 -0.50 -8.34 4.13
N ALA A 69 0.31 -7.78 3.23
CA ALA A 69 -0.10 -6.74 2.32
C ALA A 69 -1.04 -7.29 1.24
N VAL A 70 -2.18 -6.64 1.07
CA VAL A 70 -3.11 -6.92 -0.02
C VAL A 70 -2.98 -5.87 -1.11
N TRP A 71 -2.94 -6.34 -2.36
CA TRP A 71 -2.74 -5.51 -3.53
C TRP A 71 -4.06 -5.06 -4.16
N GLY A 72 -4.11 -3.81 -4.62
CA GLY A 72 -5.22 -3.25 -5.38
C GLY A 72 -4.74 -2.29 -6.47
N LYS A 73 -5.56 -2.12 -7.52
CA LYS A 73 -5.33 -1.10 -8.55
C LYS A 73 -5.73 0.30 -8.09
N SER A 74 -6.52 0.39 -7.02
CA SER A 74 -6.82 1.63 -6.32
C SER A 74 -6.61 1.48 -4.80
N ARG A 75 -6.52 2.61 -4.10
CA ARG A 75 -6.45 2.69 -2.63
C ARG A 75 -7.66 1.99 -2.01
N GLU A 76 -8.85 2.28 -2.51
CA GLU A 76 -10.13 1.74 -2.03
C GLU A 76 -10.19 0.22 -2.23
N GLU A 77 -9.71 -0.27 -3.38
CA GLU A 77 -9.69 -1.69 -3.66
C GLU A 77 -8.78 -2.44 -2.69
N ALA A 78 -7.55 -1.95 -2.48
CA ALA A 78 -6.58 -2.57 -1.57
C ALA A 78 -7.13 -2.62 -0.14
N VAL A 79 -7.64 -1.49 0.37
CA VAL A 79 -8.22 -1.40 1.72
C VAL A 79 -9.44 -2.31 1.86
N ARG A 80 -10.33 -2.34 0.87
CA ARG A 80 -11.51 -3.21 0.90
C ARG A 80 -11.12 -4.68 0.95
N LYS A 81 -10.09 -5.11 0.21
CA LYS A 81 -9.62 -6.50 0.26
C LYS A 81 -9.02 -6.83 1.62
N LEU A 82 -8.19 -5.95 2.19
CA LEU A 82 -7.63 -6.17 3.53
C LEU A 82 -8.73 -6.27 4.61
N LYS A 83 -9.73 -5.39 4.58
CA LYS A 83 -10.88 -5.43 5.52
C LYS A 83 -11.73 -6.70 5.43
N LYS A 84 -11.58 -7.51 4.37
CA LYS A 84 -12.25 -8.84 4.30
C LYS A 84 -11.44 -9.92 5.01
N LEU A 85 -10.14 -9.72 5.19
CA LEU A 85 -9.22 -10.65 5.85
C LEU A 85 -9.12 -10.39 7.36
N LEU A 86 -9.24 -9.12 7.77
CA LEU A 86 -9.45 -8.68 9.16
C LEU A 86 -10.92 -8.86 9.53
#